data_AF-A0A382UCK4-F1
#
_entry.id   AF-A0A382UCK4-F1
#
_cell.length_a   1.000
_cell.length_b   1.000
_cell.length_c   1.000
_cell.angle_alpha   90.00
_cell.angle_beta   90.00
_cell.angle_gamma   90.00
#
_symmetry.space_group_name_H-M   'P 1'
#
loop_
_entity.id
_entity.type
_entity.pdbx_description
1 polymer ?
#
loop_
_entity_poly.entity_id
_entity_poly.type
_entity_poly.pdbx_seq_one_letter_code
_entity_poly.pdbx_strand_id
1 'polypeptide(L)'
;MTKGDWVDEFYSAFDAWDQQFIVTSNDIDGFLSAAAVIHYCRQRWETEPTLIGIYTGRHIALFDGHTTDDARNALWLDHDISNPGVICMGQHLVRLHPKDTLPRRHRPTFNPNLWWPGVAHSNCFNGYNVKKLDKYPFATIHYVMAALGITEPNRGSTAYALLAHADSAWSCGHKYQPNCQMWYDAMFTSSNQVVKEIANQTYC
;
A
#
# COMPACT_ATOMS: atom_id res chain seq x y z
N MET A 1 1.06 -1.06 -24.74
CA MET A 1 1.91 -0.42 -23.71
C MET A 1 2.62 -1.54 -22.99
N THR A 2 3.95 -1.61 -23.13
CA THR A 2 4.80 -2.38 -22.21
C THR A 2 4.49 -1.89 -20.80
N LYS A 3 4.18 -2.82 -19.88
CA LYS A 3 3.96 -2.46 -18.47
C LYS A 3 5.23 -1.74 -17.98
N GLY A 4 5.08 -0.52 -17.46
CA GLY A 4 6.16 0.09 -16.67
C GLY A 4 6.40 -0.75 -15.42
N ASP A 5 7.61 -0.72 -14.90
CA ASP A 5 7.92 -1.37 -13.64
C ASP A 5 7.15 -0.65 -12.52
N TRP A 6 6.32 -1.38 -11.76
CA TRP A 6 5.56 -0.80 -10.67
C TRP A 6 6.49 -0.25 -9.58
N VAL A 7 7.71 -0.79 -9.49
CA VAL A 7 8.76 -0.31 -8.58
C VAL A 7 9.21 1.10 -8.95
N ASP A 8 9.33 1.41 -10.25
CA ASP A 8 9.67 2.77 -10.70
C ASP A 8 8.56 3.78 -10.36
N GLU A 9 7.28 3.39 -10.49
CA GLU A 9 6.15 4.22 -10.09
C GLU A 9 6.10 4.42 -8.57
N PHE A 10 6.44 3.38 -7.80
CA PHE A 10 6.59 3.46 -6.35
C PHE A 10 7.68 4.47 -5.98
N TYR A 11 8.90 4.33 -6.52
CA TYR A 11 10.02 5.22 -6.20
C TYR A 11 9.76 6.65 -6.68
N SER A 12 9.06 6.85 -7.80
CA SER A 12 8.64 8.18 -8.22
C SER A 12 7.82 8.90 -7.14
N ALA A 13 6.93 8.19 -6.44
CA ALA A 13 6.17 8.76 -5.33
C ALA A 13 6.99 8.85 -4.03
N PHE A 14 7.83 7.85 -3.75
CA PHE A 14 8.66 7.80 -2.54
C PHE A 14 9.70 8.91 -2.51
N ASP A 15 10.38 9.14 -3.63
CA ASP A 15 11.48 10.10 -3.75
C ASP A 15 11.00 11.56 -3.87
N ALA A 16 9.72 11.76 -4.17
CA ALA A 16 9.12 13.10 -4.19
C ALA A 16 8.76 13.63 -2.80
N TRP A 17 8.72 12.74 -1.80
CA TRP A 17 8.50 13.11 -0.41
C TRP A 17 9.82 13.55 0.25
N ASP A 18 9.74 14.56 1.11
CA ASP A 18 10.89 15.19 1.77
C ASP A 18 11.44 14.41 2.98
N GLN A 19 10.87 13.25 3.28
CA GLN A 19 11.28 12.33 4.35
C GLN A 19 11.08 12.89 5.77
N GLN A 20 10.26 13.93 5.95
CA GLN A 20 10.04 14.52 7.27
C GLN A 20 8.85 13.91 8.01
N PHE A 21 7.68 13.90 7.38
CA PHE A 21 6.43 13.59 8.07
C PHE A 21 5.65 12.47 7.41
N ILE A 22 4.96 11.67 8.23
CA ILE A 22 4.08 10.59 7.81
C ILE A 22 2.69 10.80 8.42
N VAL A 23 1.65 10.56 7.63
CA VAL A 23 0.27 10.39 8.09
C VAL A 23 -0.20 9.00 7.66
N THR A 24 -0.94 8.30 8.50
CA THR A 24 -1.34 6.91 8.21
C THR A 24 -2.80 6.60 8.50
N SER A 25 -3.32 5.46 8.05
CA SER A 25 -4.61 4.92 8.51
C SER A 25 -4.54 4.49 9.97
N ASN A 26 -5.69 4.39 10.63
CA ASN A 26 -5.77 4.05 12.05
C ASN A 26 -5.86 2.53 12.30
N ASP A 27 -5.25 1.72 11.44
CA ASP A 27 -5.22 0.26 11.53
C ASP A 27 -3.80 -0.30 11.42
N ILE A 28 -3.72 -1.64 11.49
CA ILE A 28 -2.44 -2.36 11.48
C ILE A 28 -1.69 -2.19 10.15
N ASP A 29 -2.36 -2.08 9.01
CA ASP A 29 -1.68 -1.90 7.72
C ASP A 29 -0.98 -0.54 7.68
N GLY A 30 -1.70 0.51 8.10
CA GLY A 30 -1.13 1.85 8.23
C GLY A 30 0.09 1.89 9.15
N PHE A 31 -0.05 1.41 10.39
CA PHE A 31 1.06 1.45 11.35
C PHE A 31 2.27 0.62 10.90
N LEU A 32 2.06 -0.56 10.30
CA LEU A 32 3.15 -1.37 9.76
C LEU A 32 3.83 -0.65 8.59
N SER A 33 3.04 -0.04 7.68
CA SER A 33 3.56 0.72 6.55
C SER A 33 4.44 1.87 7.00
N ALA A 34 3.99 2.65 7.99
CA ALA A 34 4.79 3.72 8.59
C ALA A 34 6.07 3.18 9.24
N ALA A 35 5.98 2.09 9.99
CA ALA A 35 7.16 1.47 10.62
C ALA A 35 8.19 0.99 9.58
N ALA A 36 7.74 0.41 8.46
CA ALA A 36 8.61 -0.02 7.37
C ALA A 36 9.34 1.14 6.70
N VAL A 37 8.63 2.23 6.40
CA VAL A 37 9.22 3.45 5.82
C VAL A 37 10.23 4.07 6.79
N ILE A 38 9.88 4.24 8.06
CA ILE A 38 10.78 4.79 9.08
C ILE A 38 12.04 3.90 9.23
N HIS A 39 11.86 2.58 9.27
CA HIS A 39 12.99 1.64 9.33
C HIS A 39 13.91 1.80 8.12
N TYR A 40 13.36 1.87 6.91
CA TYR A 40 14.13 2.05 5.69
C TYR A 40 14.91 3.38 5.69
N CYS A 41 14.25 4.49 6.02
CA CYS A 41 14.89 5.82 6.08
C CYS A 41 16.05 5.84 7.08
N ARG A 42 15.87 5.26 8.28
CA ARG A 42 16.94 5.15 9.29
C ARG A 42 18.14 4.36 8.76
N GLN A 43 17.90 3.26 8.06
CA GLN A 43 18.98 2.41 7.52
C GLN A 43 19.68 3.03 6.30
N ARG A 44 18.92 3.72 5.43
CA ARG A 44 19.41 4.18 4.13
C ARG A 44 19.99 5.60 4.15
N TRP A 45 19.44 6.46 4.99
CA TRP A 45 19.69 7.91 4.97
C TRP A 45 19.98 8.52 6.34
N GLU A 46 19.97 7.71 7.42
CA GLU A 46 20.13 8.20 8.80
C GLU A 46 19.08 9.27 9.18
N THR A 47 17.95 9.29 8.49
CA THR A 47 16.80 10.15 8.78
C THR A 47 15.72 9.38 9.52
N GLU A 48 14.98 10.07 10.38
CA GLU A 48 13.88 9.49 11.14
C GLU A 48 12.60 10.31 10.89
N PRO A 49 11.79 9.90 9.89
CA PRO A 49 10.51 10.53 9.64
C PRO A 49 9.58 10.40 10.85
N THR A 50 8.85 11.47 11.17
CA THR A 50 7.91 11.52 12.29
C THR A 50 6.51 11.13 11.84
N LEU A 51 5.87 10.21 12.55
CA LEU A 51 4.43 9.96 12.41
C LEU A 51 3.66 11.11 13.09
N ILE A 52 3.10 12.01 12.30
CA ILE A 52 2.47 13.24 12.81
C ILE A 52 0.94 13.16 12.94
N GLY A 53 0.33 12.09 12.42
CA GLY A 53 -1.11 11.93 12.56
C GLY A 53 -1.69 10.68 11.94
N ILE A 54 -2.98 10.48 12.24
CA ILE A 54 -3.81 9.42 11.67
C ILE A 54 -5.02 10.01 10.95
N TYR A 55 -5.42 9.40 9.85
CA TYR A 55 -6.64 9.75 9.13
C TYR A 55 -7.64 8.58 9.15
N THR A 56 -8.86 8.89 9.58
CA THR A 56 -9.94 7.91 9.83
C THR A 56 -10.91 7.76 8.64
N GLY A 57 -10.55 8.30 7.48
CA GLY A 57 -11.47 8.45 6.33
C GLY A 57 -12.49 9.60 6.50
N ARG A 58 -12.56 10.23 7.67
CA ARG A 58 -13.43 11.39 7.94
C ARG A 58 -12.69 12.54 8.62
N HIS A 59 -11.89 12.21 9.62
CA HIS A 59 -11.14 13.18 10.42
C HIS A 59 -9.66 12.85 10.39
N ILE A 60 -8.84 13.89 10.35
CA ILE A 60 -7.42 13.81 10.64
C ILE A 60 -7.20 14.18 12.11
N ALA A 61 -6.50 13.32 12.85
CA ALA A 61 -6.02 13.63 14.18
C ALA A 61 -4.51 13.82 14.10
N LEU A 62 -4.07 15.05 14.38
CA LEU A 62 -2.65 15.42 14.39
C LEU A 62 -2.10 15.36 15.81
N PHE A 63 -0.86 14.91 15.93
CA PHE A 63 -0.16 14.74 17.19
C PHE A 63 0.73 15.95 17.48
N ASP A 64 1.04 16.17 18.76
CA ASP A 64 2.11 17.06 19.22
C ASP A 64 2.09 18.49 18.65
N GLY A 65 0.89 19.00 18.32
CA GLY A 65 0.71 20.36 17.80
C GLY A 65 1.04 20.53 16.32
N HIS A 66 1.23 19.44 15.57
CA HIS A 66 1.38 19.47 14.12
C HIS A 66 0.17 20.10 13.43
N THR A 67 0.44 20.74 12.30
CA THR A 67 -0.53 21.55 11.55
C THR A 67 -1.07 20.82 10.32
N THR A 68 -2.14 21.36 9.74
CA THR A 68 -2.66 20.86 8.46
C THR A 68 -1.67 21.04 7.31
N ASP A 69 -0.75 21.99 7.41
CA ASP A 69 0.29 22.21 6.42
C ASP A 69 1.39 21.15 6.55
N ASP A 70 1.77 20.76 7.76
CA ASP A 70 2.64 19.60 8.00
C ASP A 70 2.03 18.33 7.40
N ALA A 71 0.72 18.12 7.66
CA ALA A 71 -0.02 17.00 7.10
C ALA A 71 -0.06 17.02 5.57
N ARG A 72 -0.17 18.20 4.94
CA ARG A 72 -0.18 18.31 3.48
C ARG A 72 1.15 17.87 2.87
N ASN A 73 2.26 18.16 3.53
CA ASN A 73 3.62 17.84 3.07
C ASN A 73 4.08 16.42 3.48
N ALA A 74 3.33 15.74 4.35
CA ALA A 74 3.62 14.39 4.77
C ALA A 74 3.43 13.34 3.65
N LEU A 75 4.07 12.19 3.80
CA LEU A 75 3.72 10.98 3.06
C LEU A 75 2.49 10.33 3.71
N TRP A 76 1.42 10.17 2.94
CA TRP A 76 0.21 9.50 3.40
C TRP A 76 0.25 8.02 3.07
N LEU A 77 0.36 7.17 4.08
CA LEU A 77 0.42 5.71 3.94
C LEU A 77 -0.93 5.07 4.21
N ASP A 78 -1.21 4.01 3.46
CA ASP A 78 -2.50 3.30 3.42
C ASP A 78 -3.70 4.22 3.11
N HIS A 79 -3.45 5.25 2.30
CA HIS A 79 -4.44 6.23 1.93
C HIS A 79 -4.39 6.58 0.45
N ASP A 80 -5.54 7.00 -0.05
CA ASP A 80 -5.75 7.37 -1.44
C ASP A 80 -6.39 8.76 -1.54
N ILE A 81 -5.59 9.78 -1.22
CA ILE A 81 -6.05 11.16 -1.10
C ILE A 81 -6.11 11.84 -2.47
N SER A 82 -7.32 12.28 -2.85
CA SER A 82 -7.53 13.09 -4.06
C SER A 82 -7.49 14.60 -3.74
N ASN A 83 -6.30 15.08 -3.36
CA ASN A 83 -6.07 16.50 -3.08
C ASN A 83 -4.74 16.97 -3.72
N PRO A 84 -4.71 18.11 -4.44
CA PRO A 84 -3.47 18.66 -4.97
C PRO A 84 -2.41 18.92 -3.90
N GLY A 85 -1.19 18.44 -4.15
CA GLY A 85 -0.02 18.60 -3.27
C GLY A 85 0.16 17.48 -2.26
N VAL A 86 -0.81 16.55 -2.11
CA VAL A 86 -0.69 15.43 -1.17
C VAL A 86 -0.09 14.20 -1.86
N ILE A 87 1.08 13.77 -1.38
CA ILE A 87 1.70 12.51 -1.80
C ILE A 87 1.11 11.38 -0.96
N CYS A 88 0.64 10.32 -1.61
CA CYS A 88 0.03 9.18 -0.93
C CYS A 88 0.40 7.85 -1.59
N MET A 89 0.36 6.81 -0.77
CA MET A 89 0.53 5.42 -1.16
C MET A 89 -0.53 4.58 -0.45
N GLY A 90 -1.37 3.90 -1.23
CA GLY A 90 -2.42 3.04 -0.69
C GLY A 90 -2.95 2.08 -1.75
N GLN A 91 -3.90 1.24 -1.35
CA GLN A 91 -4.48 0.19 -2.19
C GLN A 91 -6.00 0.27 -2.36
N HIS A 92 -6.64 1.36 -1.91
CA HIS A 92 -8.08 1.54 -2.08
C HIS A 92 -8.44 1.79 -3.54
N LEU A 93 -9.65 1.38 -3.96
CA LEU A 93 -10.13 1.70 -5.30
C LEU A 93 -10.44 3.19 -5.40
N VAL A 94 -9.82 3.87 -6.36
CA VAL A 94 -10.03 5.31 -6.59
C VAL A 94 -10.81 5.65 -7.85
N ARG A 95 -11.00 4.67 -8.74
CA ARG A 95 -11.81 4.81 -9.95
C ARG A 95 -13.16 4.16 -9.74
N LEU A 96 -14.25 4.87 -10.04
CA LEU A 96 -15.58 4.25 -10.11
C LEU A 96 -15.72 3.48 -11.43
N HIS A 97 -15.20 4.06 -12.51
CA HIS A 97 -15.15 3.47 -13.85
C HIS A 97 -13.73 3.42 -14.43
N PRO A 98 -13.41 2.43 -15.30
CA PRO A 98 -12.08 2.26 -15.88
C PRO A 98 -11.50 3.49 -16.58
N LYS A 99 -12.37 4.36 -17.10
CA LYS A 99 -12.02 5.56 -17.87
C LYS A 99 -12.03 6.85 -17.04
N ASP A 100 -12.27 6.77 -15.73
CA ASP A 100 -12.29 7.96 -14.88
C ASP A 100 -10.94 8.66 -14.89
N THR A 101 -10.97 9.97 -15.07
CA THR A 101 -9.82 10.85 -14.79
C THR A 101 -9.84 11.25 -13.33
N LEU A 102 -8.66 11.36 -12.71
CA LEU A 102 -8.51 11.78 -11.31
C LEU A 102 -7.85 13.17 -11.23
N PRO A 103 -8.54 14.25 -11.64
CA PRO A 103 -7.92 15.56 -11.84
C PRO A 103 -7.42 16.22 -10.54
N ARG A 104 -7.96 15.80 -9.39
CA ARG A 104 -7.53 16.30 -8.07
C ARG A 104 -6.44 15.45 -7.43
N ARG A 105 -6.13 14.27 -7.99
CA ARG A 105 -5.10 13.41 -7.43
C ARG A 105 -3.75 14.00 -7.83
N HIS A 106 -2.96 14.36 -6.83
CA HIS A 106 -1.60 14.81 -7.04
C HIS A 106 -0.76 13.71 -7.70
N ARG A 107 0.32 14.09 -8.36
CA ARG A 107 1.33 13.16 -8.86
C ARG A 107 2.70 13.71 -8.50
N PRO A 108 3.63 12.87 -8.00
CA PRO A 108 3.53 11.41 -7.97
C PRO A 108 2.80 10.88 -6.72
N THR A 109 2.06 9.77 -6.90
CA THR A 109 1.41 8.96 -5.85
C THR A 109 1.38 7.52 -6.34
N PHE A 110 1.41 6.53 -5.46
CA PHE A 110 1.38 5.13 -5.88
C PHE A 110 0.11 4.41 -5.40
N ASN A 111 -0.50 3.62 -6.29
CA ASN A 111 -1.56 2.69 -5.95
C ASN A 111 -1.56 1.56 -6.98
N PRO A 112 -1.44 0.28 -6.56
CA PRO A 112 -1.35 -0.85 -7.49
C PRO A 112 -2.57 -0.97 -8.42
N ASN A 113 -3.76 -0.58 -7.98
CA ASN A 113 -4.98 -0.57 -8.79
C ASN A 113 -4.97 0.49 -9.90
N LEU A 114 -4.07 1.48 -9.83
CA LEU A 114 -3.84 2.43 -10.93
C LEU A 114 -2.81 1.90 -11.93
N TRP A 115 -1.79 1.19 -11.44
CA TRP A 115 -0.78 0.54 -12.26
C TRP A 115 -1.40 -0.53 -13.18
N TRP A 116 -2.28 -1.38 -12.65
CA TRP A 116 -3.01 -2.32 -13.51
C TRP A 116 -4.13 -1.62 -14.29
N PRO A 117 -4.07 -1.56 -15.63
CA PRO A 117 -5.06 -0.82 -16.40
C PRO A 117 -6.46 -1.41 -16.25
N GLY A 118 -7.43 -0.54 -16.02
CA GLY A 118 -8.85 -0.89 -16.04
C GLY A 118 -9.44 -1.36 -14.71
N VAL A 119 -8.65 -1.52 -13.65
CA VAL A 119 -9.20 -1.82 -12.30
C VAL A 119 -9.97 -0.61 -11.79
N ALA A 120 -11.26 -0.82 -11.51
CA ALA A 120 -12.20 0.18 -11.01
C ALA A 120 -13.35 -0.48 -10.22
N HIS A 121 -14.07 0.28 -9.42
CA HIS A 121 -15.19 -0.24 -8.63
C HIS A 121 -16.23 -0.99 -9.48
N SER A 122 -16.60 -0.45 -10.64
CA SER A 122 -17.63 -1.05 -11.53
C SER A 122 -17.27 -2.40 -12.15
N ASN A 123 -16.03 -2.88 -12.05
CA ASN A 123 -15.61 -4.18 -12.59
C ASN A 123 -14.82 -5.06 -11.59
N CYS A 124 -14.77 -4.64 -10.33
CA CYS A 124 -14.23 -5.37 -9.19
C CYS A 124 -15.35 -6.05 -8.39
N PHE A 125 -14.99 -6.80 -7.35
CA PHE A 125 -15.88 -7.56 -6.48
C PHE A 125 -16.69 -8.63 -7.21
N ASN A 126 -16.01 -9.38 -8.09
CA ASN A 126 -16.65 -10.35 -8.98
C ASN A 126 -17.16 -11.62 -8.29
N GLY A 127 -16.95 -11.76 -6.97
CA GLY A 127 -17.32 -12.92 -6.16
C GLY A 127 -16.13 -13.81 -5.80
N TYR A 128 -16.36 -14.79 -4.93
CA TYR A 128 -15.31 -15.67 -4.41
C TYR A 128 -14.71 -16.56 -5.51
N ASN A 129 -13.38 -16.65 -5.52
CA ASN A 129 -12.58 -17.50 -6.41
C ASN A 129 -12.93 -17.41 -7.91
N VAL A 130 -13.45 -16.27 -8.35
CA VAL A 130 -13.59 -15.97 -9.77
C VAL A 130 -12.21 -15.75 -10.37
N LYS A 131 -11.88 -16.47 -11.44
CA LYS A 131 -10.61 -16.35 -12.16
C LYS A 131 -10.60 -15.11 -13.06
N LYS A 132 -10.63 -13.94 -12.41
CA LYS A 132 -10.59 -12.63 -13.05
C LYS A 132 -9.80 -11.68 -12.17
N LEU A 133 -9.07 -10.77 -12.79
CA LEU A 133 -8.43 -9.67 -12.06
C LEU A 133 -9.48 -8.84 -11.34
N ASP A 134 -9.20 -8.54 -10.09
CA ASP A 134 -10.01 -7.74 -9.19
C ASP A 134 -9.10 -6.71 -8.46
N LYS A 135 -9.67 -5.97 -7.50
CA LYS A 135 -8.92 -5.09 -6.59
C LYS A 135 -7.69 -5.81 -6.03
N TYR A 136 -6.60 -5.07 -5.86
CA TYR A 136 -5.42 -5.51 -5.15
C TYR A 136 -5.79 -6.16 -3.79
N PRO A 137 -5.43 -7.44 -3.57
CA PRO A 137 -5.98 -8.23 -2.46
C PRO A 137 -5.08 -8.27 -1.23
N PHE A 138 -3.92 -7.63 -1.28
CA PHE A 138 -2.97 -7.57 -0.17
C PHE A 138 -3.00 -6.18 0.47
N ALA A 139 -2.38 -6.06 1.63
CA ALA A 139 -2.21 -4.81 2.35
C ALA A 139 -1.12 -3.89 1.74
N THR A 140 -1.20 -2.59 2.01
CA THR A 140 -0.23 -1.56 1.59
C THR A 140 1.20 -1.93 2.00
N ILE A 141 1.38 -2.41 3.23
CA ILE A 141 2.68 -2.84 3.76
C ILE A 141 3.40 -3.85 2.86
N HIS A 142 2.67 -4.73 2.18
CA HIS A 142 3.28 -5.81 1.39
C HIS A 142 4.06 -5.27 0.20
N TYR A 143 3.48 -4.35 -0.58
CA TYR A 143 4.21 -3.77 -1.71
C TYR A 143 5.26 -2.75 -1.23
N VAL A 144 5.04 -2.07 -0.09
CA VAL A 144 6.02 -1.14 0.49
C VAL A 144 7.30 -1.90 0.85
N MET A 145 7.20 -3.00 1.59
CA MET A 145 8.37 -3.83 1.93
C MET A 145 9.04 -4.41 0.69
N ALA A 146 8.25 -4.87 -0.29
CA ALA A 146 8.79 -5.44 -1.52
C ALA A 146 9.57 -4.40 -2.34
N ALA A 147 9.04 -3.20 -2.54
CA ALA A 147 9.70 -2.14 -3.32
C ALA A 147 10.98 -1.63 -2.64
N LEU A 148 10.93 -1.47 -1.31
CA LEU A 148 12.06 -1.00 -0.50
C LEU A 148 13.10 -2.11 -0.22
N GLY A 149 12.85 -3.35 -0.65
CA GLY A 149 13.76 -4.48 -0.40
C GLY A 149 13.93 -4.82 1.08
N ILE A 150 12.91 -4.54 1.91
CA ILE A 150 12.96 -4.81 3.34
C ILE A 150 12.79 -6.31 3.56
N THR A 151 13.70 -6.89 4.34
CA THR A 151 13.65 -8.31 4.70
C THR A 151 12.43 -8.58 5.59
N GLU A 152 11.61 -9.55 5.20
CA GLU A 152 10.46 -9.99 6.00
C GLU A 152 10.92 -10.62 7.32
N PRO A 153 10.15 -10.47 8.42
CA PRO A 153 10.45 -11.10 9.69
C PRO A 153 10.43 -12.63 9.59
N ASN A 154 11.01 -13.31 10.57
CA ASN A 154 11.03 -14.76 10.59
C ASN A 154 9.61 -15.34 10.64
N ARG A 155 9.36 -16.36 9.79
CA ARG A 155 8.12 -17.15 9.80
C ARG A 155 7.83 -17.67 11.21
N GLY A 156 6.58 -17.54 11.65
CA GLY A 156 6.12 -17.92 12.99
C GLY A 156 6.32 -16.86 14.08
N SER A 157 6.93 -15.71 13.77
CA SER A 157 6.98 -14.58 14.70
C SER A 157 5.68 -13.79 14.71
N THR A 158 5.43 -13.03 15.79
CA THR A 158 4.29 -12.10 15.88
C THR A 158 4.30 -11.07 14.76
N ALA A 159 5.49 -10.56 14.38
CA ALA A 159 5.62 -9.61 13.28
C ALA A 159 5.19 -10.22 11.94
N TYR A 160 5.54 -11.49 11.69
CA TYR A 160 5.11 -12.21 10.49
C TYR A 160 3.60 -12.40 10.46
N ALA A 161 2.98 -12.73 11.61
CA ALA A 161 1.53 -12.82 11.72
C ALA A 161 0.84 -11.46 11.49
N LEU A 162 1.39 -10.37 12.03
CA LEU A 162 0.85 -9.03 11.81
C LEU A 162 0.87 -8.65 10.32
N LEU A 163 1.95 -8.97 9.60
CA LEU A 163 2.02 -8.77 8.15
C LEU A 163 0.96 -9.61 7.42
N ALA A 164 0.88 -10.90 7.72
CA ALA A 164 -0.05 -11.81 7.03
C ALA A 164 -1.53 -11.43 7.20
N HIS A 165 -1.87 -10.82 8.34
CA HIS A 165 -3.23 -10.39 8.67
C HIS A 165 -3.51 -8.91 8.41
N ALA A 166 -2.51 -8.13 7.98
CA ALA A 166 -2.70 -6.73 7.58
C ALA A 166 -3.76 -6.63 6.47
N ASP A 167 -4.66 -5.64 6.58
CA ASP A 167 -5.85 -5.45 5.73
C ASP A 167 -6.60 -6.76 5.36
N SER A 168 -6.69 -7.70 6.32
CA SER A 168 -7.31 -9.02 6.10
C SER A 168 -6.71 -9.84 4.94
N ALA A 169 -5.45 -9.59 4.55
CA ALA A 169 -4.81 -10.17 3.37
C ALA A 169 -4.87 -11.71 3.36
N TRP A 170 -4.61 -12.37 4.50
CA TRP A 170 -4.80 -13.82 4.64
C TRP A 170 -6.22 -14.30 4.31
N SER A 171 -7.26 -13.58 4.78
CA SER A 171 -8.65 -13.90 4.48
C SER A 171 -8.95 -13.70 2.99
N CYS A 172 -8.38 -12.66 2.38
CA CYS A 172 -8.46 -12.42 0.94
C CYS A 172 -7.82 -13.57 0.14
N GLY A 173 -6.66 -14.09 0.57
CA GLY A 173 -6.02 -15.28 -0.02
C GLY A 173 -6.92 -16.52 -0.04
N HIS A 174 -7.73 -16.72 1.00
CA HIS A 174 -8.69 -17.82 1.07
C HIS A 174 -9.92 -17.62 0.16
N LYS A 175 -10.44 -16.39 0.09
CA LYS A 175 -11.68 -16.08 -0.63
C LYS A 175 -11.47 -15.81 -2.12
N TYR A 176 -10.30 -15.32 -2.51
CA TYR A 176 -10.02 -14.77 -3.83
C TYR A 176 -8.67 -15.25 -4.39
N GLN A 177 -8.35 -16.53 -4.17
CA GLN A 177 -7.05 -17.13 -4.51
C GLN A 177 -6.60 -16.84 -5.96
N PRO A 178 -7.46 -16.97 -6.99
CA PRO A 178 -7.04 -16.68 -8.36
C PRO A 178 -6.60 -15.23 -8.55
N ASN A 179 -7.27 -14.27 -7.89
CA ASN A 179 -6.89 -12.85 -7.93
C ASN A 179 -5.57 -12.63 -7.20
N CYS A 180 -5.39 -13.22 -6.01
CA CYS A 180 -4.12 -13.16 -5.28
C CYS A 180 -2.95 -13.69 -6.12
N GLN A 181 -3.14 -14.79 -6.84
CA GLN A 181 -2.11 -15.33 -7.73
C GLN A 181 -1.76 -14.36 -8.86
N MET A 182 -2.77 -13.74 -9.51
CA MET A 182 -2.54 -12.77 -10.59
C MET A 182 -1.74 -11.56 -10.10
N TRP A 183 -1.99 -11.07 -8.90
CA TRP A 183 -1.24 -9.96 -8.30
C TRP A 183 0.16 -10.39 -7.83
N TYR A 184 0.30 -11.58 -7.25
CA TYR A 184 1.60 -12.16 -6.90
C TYR A 184 2.50 -12.28 -8.13
N ASP A 185 2.01 -12.93 -9.20
CA ASP A 185 2.77 -13.14 -10.43
C ASP A 185 3.18 -11.82 -11.13
N ALA A 186 2.41 -10.75 -10.88
CA ALA A 186 2.62 -9.47 -11.54
C ALA A 186 3.57 -8.54 -10.77
N MET A 187 3.60 -8.60 -9.44
CA MET A 187 4.32 -7.62 -8.61
C MET A 187 5.40 -8.22 -7.71
N PHE A 188 5.30 -9.51 -7.38
CA PHE A 188 6.10 -10.11 -6.31
C PHE A 188 7.00 -11.21 -6.84
N THR A 189 7.98 -11.58 -6.03
CA THR A 189 8.89 -12.69 -6.33
C THR A 189 8.89 -13.71 -5.19
N SER A 190 9.63 -14.79 -5.38
CA SER A 190 9.77 -15.83 -4.35
C SER A 190 10.43 -15.35 -3.06
N SER A 191 11.03 -14.15 -3.02
CA SER A 191 11.58 -13.56 -1.80
C SER A 191 10.51 -12.97 -0.87
N ASN A 192 9.32 -12.67 -1.38
CA ASN A 192 8.19 -12.12 -0.61
C ASN A 192 7.36 -13.27 0.00
N GLN A 193 7.86 -13.88 1.08
CA GLN A 193 7.28 -15.12 1.65
C GLN A 193 5.85 -14.91 2.15
N VAL A 194 5.54 -13.81 2.84
CA VAL A 194 4.19 -13.56 3.37
C VAL A 194 3.17 -13.57 2.23
N VAL A 195 3.41 -12.77 1.18
CA VAL A 195 2.51 -12.65 0.02
C VAL A 195 2.42 -13.98 -0.72
N LYS A 196 3.56 -14.66 -0.92
CA LYS A 196 3.62 -15.98 -1.55
C LYS A 196 2.79 -17.01 -0.80
N GLU A 197 2.89 -17.06 0.53
CA GLU A 197 2.14 -18.00 1.35
C GLU A 197 0.64 -17.68 1.37
N ILE A 198 0.24 -16.40 1.35
CA ILE A 198 -1.15 -15.99 1.21
C ILE A 198 -1.71 -16.41 -0.17
N ALA A 199 -0.99 -16.13 -1.26
CA ALA A 199 -1.41 -16.45 -2.62
C ALA A 199 -1.51 -17.97 -2.86
N ASN A 200 -0.60 -18.76 -2.26
CA ASN A 200 -0.59 -20.21 -2.34
C ASN A 200 -1.46 -20.89 -1.27
N GLN A 201 -2.07 -20.13 -0.36
CA GLN A 201 -2.85 -20.65 0.78
C GLN A 201 -2.06 -21.62 1.68
N THR A 202 -0.77 -21.34 1.88
CA THR A 202 0.14 -22.14 2.73
C THR A 202 0.49 -21.47 4.06
N TYR A 203 -0.03 -20.26 4.31
CA TYR A 203 0.05 -19.62 5.63
C TYR A 203 -0.90 -20.32 6.61
N CYS A 204 -0.36 -20.89 7.69
CA CYS A 204 -1.06 -21.68 8.70
C CYS A 204 -0.71 -21.22 10.12
#